data_AF-A0A1G1H9N2-F1
#
_entry.id   AF-A0A1G1H9N2-F1
#
_cell.length_a   1.000
_cell.length_b   1.000
_cell.length_c   1.000
_cell.angle_alpha   90.00
_cell.angle_beta   90.00
_cell.angle_gamma   90.00
#
_symmetry.space_group_name_H-M   'P 1'
#
loop_
_entity.id
_entity.type
_entity.pdbx_description
1 polymer ?
#
loop_
_entity_poly.entity_id
_entity_poly.type
_entity_poly.pdbx_seq_one_letter_code
_entity_poly.pdbx_strand_id
1 'polypeptide(L)'
;MIKIILLCTLTLFLFSCSPIPKIIVLHDPLTADEHLSLGLSYESNGEFDIAIKEYKKALNKDRKDHRPLYYLGNAYYKKREYENAEKFYIKALDIAQDNSDIRNNISWLYIDTDRFEDALKEIYIALTIKTDPNYLDTLANIYYKIGKYDSAIKTLQDAMSITSSSDTNLLYNEYRLLGDAYEKMGRITASKEAREKAEEYRKGVQ
;
A
#
# COMPACT_ATOMS: atom_id res chain seq x y z
N MET A 1 52.38 81.10 -16.30
CA MET A 1 53.31 79.95 -16.19
C MET A 1 52.47 78.77 -15.66
N ILE A 2 51.97 77.83 -16.48
CA ILE A 2 52.69 76.62 -17.00
C ILE A 2 53.22 75.80 -15.79
N LYS A 3 52.80 74.56 -15.44
CA LYS A 3 52.26 73.40 -16.19
C LYS A 3 51.80 72.24 -15.24
N ILE A 4 50.83 71.42 -15.72
CA ILE A 4 50.68 69.92 -15.62
C ILE A 4 50.28 69.33 -14.24
N ILE A 5 49.05 68.81 -13.99
CA ILE A 5 48.32 67.60 -14.49
C ILE A 5 49.00 66.24 -14.17
N LEU A 6 48.48 65.54 -13.16
CA LEU A 6 48.37 64.07 -13.05
C LEU A 6 47.34 63.78 -11.91
N LEU A 7 46.04 63.64 -12.16
CA LEU A 7 45.30 62.47 -12.66
C LEU A 7 45.50 61.18 -11.85
N CYS A 8 44.37 60.49 -11.63
CA CYS A 8 44.16 59.15 -11.04
C CYS A 8 43.72 59.17 -9.56
N THR A 9 42.48 59.62 -9.30
CA THR A 9 41.24 58.81 -9.30
C THR A 9 41.03 58.06 -7.99
N LEU A 10 40.16 58.66 -7.18
CA LEU A 10 39.24 57.99 -6.27
C LEU A 10 38.54 56.83 -7.00
N THR A 11 39.07 55.61 -6.89
CA THR A 11 38.34 54.39 -7.25
C THR A 11 38.22 53.52 -6.02
N LEU A 12 37.16 53.77 -5.24
CA LEU A 12 36.49 52.69 -4.52
C LEU A 12 36.09 51.64 -5.57
N PHE A 13 36.87 50.59 -5.72
CA PHE A 13 36.35 49.31 -6.18
C PHE A 13 37.04 48.22 -5.37
N LEU A 14 36.29 47.75 -4.38
CA LEU A 14 36.44 46.46 -3.76
C LEU A 14 36.50 45.39 -4.86
N PHE A 15 37.69 45.08 -5.36
CA PHE A 15 37.93 43.78 -5.95
C PHE A 15 38.15 42.77 -4.83
N SER A 16 37.14 42.63 -3.97
CA SER A 16 36.93 41.37 -3.27
C SER A 16 36.52 40.37 -4.35
N CYS A 17 37.49 39.70 -4.96
CA CYS A 17 37.28 38.37 -5.52
C CYS A 17 37.02 37.40 -4.36
N SER A 18 35.97 37.65 -3.59
CA SER A 18 35.33 36.63 -2.79
C SER A 18 34.36 35.96 -3.75
N PRO A 19 34.55 34.68 -4.12
CA PRO A 19 33.56 33.99 -4.91
C PRO A 19 32.26 34.03 -4.09
N ILE A 20 31.24 34.70 -4.60
CA ILE A 20 29.89 34.60 -4.04
C ILE A 20 29.60 33.10 -4.02
N PRO A 21 29.32 32.49 -2.86
CA PRO A 21 28.98 31.08 -2.82
C PRO A 21 27.75 30.89 -3.70
N LYS A 22 27.92 30.19 -4.83
CA LYS A 22 26.78 29.74 -5.62
C LYS A 22 26.07 28.67 -4.79
N ILE A 23 24.96 29.05 -4.16
CA ILE A 23 24.03 28.08 -3.58
C ILE A 23 23.37 27.39 -4.77
N ILE A 24 23.85 26.18 -5.09
CA ILE A 24 23.19 25.32 -6.07
C ILE A 24 21.98 24.73 -5.36
N VAL A 25 20.80 25.25 -5.66
CA VAL A 25 19.55 24.58 -5.28
C VAL A 25 19.42 23.38 -6.19
N LEU A 26 19.78 22.20 -5.67
CA LEU A 26 19.53 20.94 -6.36
C LEU A 26 18.03 20.70 -6.36
N HIS A 27 17.39 20.96 -7.50
CA HIS A 27 16.00 20.60 -7.70
C HIS A 27 15.91 19.12 -8.02
N ASP A 28 15.04 18.43 -7.29
CA ASP A 28 14.72 17.03 -7.56
C ASP A 28 14.06 16.92 -8.96
N PRO A 29 14.73 16.30 -9.95
CA PRO A 29 14.25 16.31 -11.34
C PRO A 29 13.11 15.33 -11.57
N LEU A 30 12.87 14.39 -10.64
CA LEU A 30 11.87 13.35 -10.82
C LEU A 30 10.45 13.90 -10.66
N THR A 31 9.55 13.35 -11.47
CA THR A 31 8.10 13.54 -11.41
C THR A 31 7.47 12.75 -10.27
N ALA A 32 6.19 13.01 -9.99
CA ALA A 32 5.44 12.24 -9.01
C ALA A 32 5.38 10.75 -9.36
N ASP A 33 5.10 10.42 -10.63
CA ASP A 33 5.02 9.03 -11.12
C ASP A 33 6.36 8.30 -11.08
N GLU A 34 7.48 9.00 -11.35
CA GLU A 34 8.81 8.41 -11.26
C GLU A 34 9.20 8.09 -9.81
N HIS A 35 8.93 9.01 -8.86
CA HIS A 35 9.10 8.71 -7.44
C HIS A 35 8.20 7.57 -6.97
N LEU A 36 6.95 7.53 -7.45
CA LEU A 36 6.02 6.45 -7.14
C LEU A 36 6.57 5.10 -7.63
N SER A 37 7.05 5.05 -8.87
CA SER A 37 7.64 3.86 -9.48
C SER A 37 8.91 3.40 -8.74
N LEU A 38 9.76 4.35 -8.33
CA LEU A 38 10.95 4.05 -7.55
C LEU A 38 10.58 3.51 -6.16
N GLY A 39 9.57 4.08 -5.52
CA GLY A 39 9.04 3.58 -4.25
C GLY A 39 8.53 2.15 -4.36
N LEU A 40 7.77 1.83 -5.42
CA LEU A 40 7.29 0.47 -5.70
C LEU A 40 8.43 -0.52 -5.91
N SER A 41 9.50 -0.10 -6.61
CA SER A 41 10.70 -0.92 -6.78
C SER A 41 11.35 -1.24 -5.44
N TYR A 42 11.57 -0.23 -4.58
CA TYR A 42 12.11 -0.45 -3.23
C TYR A 42 11.19 -1.32 -2.35
N GLU A 43 9.88 -1.13 -2.42
CA GLU A 43 8.91 -1.97 -1.70
C GLU A 43 9.01 -3.44 -2.12
N SER A 44 9.13 -3.70 -3.42
CA SER A 44 9.27 -5.08 -3.94
C SER A 44 10.54 -5.78 -3.46
N ASN A 45 11.59 -5.01 -3.12
CA ASN A 45 12.82 -5.50 -2.50
C ASN A 45 12.75 -5.58 -0.97
N GLY A 46 11.62 -5.20 -0.36
CA GLY A 46 11.44 -5.15 1.10
C GLY A 46 12.07 -3.91 1.76
N GLU A 47 12.54 -2.94 0.98
CA GLU A 47 13.20 -1.71 1.47
C GLU A 47 12.17 -0.62 1.83
N PHE A 48 11.28 -0.94 2.78
CA PHE A 48 10.10 -0.12 3.10
C PHE A 48 10.44 1.32 3.52
N ASP A 49 11.53 1.54 4.26
CA ASP A 49 11.92 2.89 4.69
C ASP A 49 12.34 3.79 3.53
N ILE A 50 12.93 3.20 2.47
CA ILE A 50 13.29 3.93 1.25
C ILE A 50 12.04 4.15 0.42
N ALA A 51 11.19 3.12 0.27
CA ALA A 51 9.89 3.25 -0.40
C ALA A 51 9.05 4.39 0.19
N ILE A 52 8.94 4.46 1.52
CA ILE A 52 8.22 5.55 2.23
C ILE A 52 8.80 6.93 1.91
N LYS A 53 10.12 7.07 1.78
CA LYS A 53 10.75 8.35 1.40
C LYS A 53 10.35 8.74 -0.02
N GLU A 54 10.39 7.81 -0.96
CA GLU A 54 10.02 8.07 -2.35
C GLU A 54 8.52 8.36 -2.51
N TYR A 55 7.64 7.61 -1.83
CA TYR A 55 6.21 7.93 -1.82
C TYR A 55 5.91 9.31 -1.22
N LYS A 56 6.63 9.73 -0.17
CA LYS A 56 6.50 11.10 0.37
C LYS A 56 6.95 12.15 -0.63
N LYS A 57 7.99 11.90 -1.43
CA LYS A 57 8.42 12.80 -2.51
C LYS A 57 7.36 12.85 -3.62
N ALA A 58 6.82 11.71 -4.03
CA ALA A 58 5.73 11.64 -5.01
C ALA A 58 4.51 12.48 -4.56
N LEU A 59 4.09 12.30 -3.30
CA LEU A 59 3.00 13.08 -2.70
C LEU A 59 3.28 14.58 -2.63
N ASN A 60 4.54 14.97 -2.40
CA ASN A 60 4.92 16.39 -2.38
C ASN A 60 4.87 17.02 -3.78
N LYS A 61 5.08 16.21 -4.83
CA LYS A 61 5.04 16.63 -6.24
C LYS A 61 3.61 16.72 -6.77
N ASP A 62 2.74 15.79 -6.38
CA ASP A 62 1.30 15.86 -6.65
C ASP A 62 0.48 15.48 -5.40
N ARG A 63 -0.22 16.48 -4.84
CA ARG A 63 -1.05 16.32 -3.64
C ARG A 63 -2.46 15.80 -3.93
N LYS A 64 -2.86 15.75 -5.19
CA LYS A 64 -4.18 15.27 -5.62
C LYS A 64 -4.16 13.80 -6.03
N ASP A 65 -2.98 13.21 -6.14
CA ASP A 65 -2.83 11.79 -6.41
C ASP A 65 -2.97 10.98 -5.12
N HIS A 66 -3.95 10.07 -5.10
CA HIS A 66 -4.16 9.18 -3.96
C HIS A 66 -3.15 8.02 -3.92
N ARG A 67 -2.51 7.68 -5.05
CA ARG A 67 -1.67 6.47 -5.17
C ARG A 67 -0.50 6.50 -4.17
N PRO A 68 0.28 7.59 -4.02
CA PRO A 68 1.34 7.63 -3.01
C PRO A 68 0.83 7.50 -1.57
N LEU A 69 -0.36 8.01 -1.26
CA LEU A 69 -0.99 7.85 0.06
C LEU A 69 -1.38 6.39 0.31
N TYR A 70 -1.96 5.74 -0.68
CA TYR A 70 -2.30 4.32 -0.64
C TYR A 70 -1.05 3.45 -0.40
N TYR A 71 0.03 3.66 -1.15
CA TYR A 71 1.26 2.87 -0.96
C TYR A 71 2.01 3.24 0.32
N LEU A 72 1.92 4.48 0.82
CA LEU A 72 2.37 4.79 2.18
C LEU A 72 1.62 3.94 3.21
N GLY A 73 0.30 3.83 3.08
CA GLY A 73 -0.51 2.95 3.92
C GLY A 73 -0.01 1.50 3.88
N ASN A 74 0.22 0.95 2.69
CA ASN A 74 0.75 -0.41 2.50
C ASN A 74 2.13 -0.58 3.15
N ALA A 75 3.05 0.34 2.93
CA ALA A 75 4.40 0.26 3.48
C ALA A 75 4.39 0.30 5.02
N TYR A 76 3.60 1.20 5.64
CA TYR A 76 3.46 1.22 7.10
C TYR A 76 2.75 -0.02 7.64
N TYR A 77 1.76 -0.55 6.92
CA TYR A 77 1.08 -1.80 7.29
C TYR A 77 2.06 -2.97 7.30
N LYS A 78 2.92 -3.11 6.28
CA LYS A 78 3.97 -4.14 6.22
C LYS A 78 5.00 -4.01 7.35
N LYS A 79 5.27 -2.78 7.79
CA LYS A 79 6.10 -2.48 8.96
C LYS A 79 5.38 -2.67 10.31
N ARG A 80 4.09 -3.06 10.31
CA ARG A 80 3.23 -3.17 11.50
C ARG A 80 3.05 -1.84 12.26
N GLU A 81 3.25 -0.71 11.59
CA GLU A 81 2.96 0.63 12.12
C GLU A 81 1.50 0.99 11.79
N TYR A 82 0.56 0.30 12.44
CA TYR A 82 -0.85 0.30 12.05
C TYR A 82 -1.52 1.69 12.14
N GLU A 83 -1.16 2.52 13.10
CA GLU A 83 -1.71 3.88 13.23
C GLU A 83 -1.29 4.77 12.05
N ASN A 84 -0.06 4.62 11.56
CA ASN A 84 0.41 5.32 10.38
C ASN A 84 -0.29 4.78 9.13
N ALA A 85 -0.44 3.45 9.03
CA ALA A 85 -1.13 2.82 7.91
C ALA A 85 -2.57 3.33 7.77
N GLU A 86 -3.35 3.32 8.86
CA GLU A 86 -4.74 3.79 8.90
C GLU A 86 -4.81 5.26 8.49
N LYS A 87 -3.94 6.10 9.06
CA LYS A 87 -3.86 7.53 8.72
C LYS A 87 -3.65 7.78 7.23
N PHE A 88 -2.77 7.03 6.58
CA PHE A 88 -2.48 7.23 5.15
C PHE A 88 -3.56 6.62 4.25
N TYR A 89 -4.17 5.49 4.63
CA TYR A 89 -5.33 4.95 3.92
C TYR A 89 -6.53 5.88 3.98
N ILE A 90 -6.87 6.45 5.14
CA ILE A 90 -7.97 7.41 5.28
C ILE A 90 -7.75 8.62 4.36
N LYS A 91 -6.54 9.18 4.36
CA LYS A 91 -6.20 10.29 3.44
C LYS A 91 -6.32 9.91 1.96
N ALA A 92 -6.00 8.67 1.62
CA ALA A 92 -6.16 8.18 0.24
C ALA A 92 -7.65 8.08 -0.12
N LEU A 93 -8.50 7.62 0.80
CA LEU A 93 -9.97 7.59 0.62
C LEU A 93 -10.59 8.99 0.57
N ASP A 94 -10.06 9.98 1.27
CA ASP A 94 -10.55 11.37 1.18
C ASP A 94 -10.47 11.90 -0.27
N ILE A 95 -9.49 11.42 -1.04
CA ILE A 95 -9.31 11.76 -2.46
C ILE A 95 -10.09 10.79 -3.36
N ALA A 96 -10.08 9.50 -3.05
CA ALA A 96 -10.69 8.43 -3.86
C ALA A 96 -11.74 7.65 -3.05
N GLN A 97 -12.88 8.29 -2.81
CA GLN A 97 -13.92 7.79 -1.89
C GLN A 97 -14.51 6.43 -2.30
N ASP A 98 -14.54 6.14 -3.60
CA ASP A 98 -15.11 4.90 -4.17
C ASP A 98 -14.03 3.87 -4.50
N ASN A 99 -12.83 3.98 -3.93
CA ASN A 99 -11.76 3.01 -4.18
C ASN A 99 -11.89 1.76 -3.28
N SER A 100 -12.40 0.67 -3.85
CA SER A 100 -12.57 -0.60 -3.15
C SER A 100 -11.26 -1.23 -2.66
N ASP A 101 -10.14 -1.05 -3.37
CA ASP A 101 -8.84 -1.64 -2.97
C ASP A 101 -8.33 -1.01 -1.67
N ILE A 102 -8.48 0.31 -1.52
CA ILE A 102 -8.11 1.00 -0.28
C ILE A 102 -8.99 0.51 0.88
N ARG A 103 -10.30 0.37 0.67
CA ARG A 103 -11.24 -0.14 1.69
C ARG A 103 -10.94 -1.57 2.09
N ASN A 104 -10.58 -2.43 1.14
CA ASN A 104 -10.15 -3.79 1.40
C ASN A 104 -8.88 -3.83 2.28
N ASN A 105 -7.90 -2.96 1.99
CA ASN A 105 -6.67 -2.89 2.80
C ASN A 105 -6.92 -2.32 4.21
N ILE A 106 -7.83 -1.37 4.36
CA ILE A 106 -8.29 -0.92 5.68
C ILE A 106 -8.99 -2.07 6.43
N SER A 107 -9.76 -2.90 5.73
CA SER A 107 -10.39 -4.07 6.34
C SER A 107 -9.34 -5.05 6.89
N TRP A 108 -8.27 -5.31 6.13
CA TRP A 108 -7.12 -6.09 6.63
C TRP A 108 -6.43 -5.45 7.83
N LEU A 109 -6.24 -4.14 7.83
CA LEU A 109 -5.73 -3.40 8.98
C LEU A 109 -6.59 -3.59 10.22
N TYR A 110 -7.91 -3.53 10.07
CA TYR A 110 -8.84 -3.73 11.17
C TYR A 110 -8.91 -5.20 11.63
N ILE A 111 -8.70 -6.17 10.74
CA ILE A 111 -8.51 -7.58 11.14
C ILE A 111 -7.27 -7.74 12.02
N ASP A 112 -6.14 -7.14 11.60
CA ASP A 112 -4.85 -7.23 12.30
C ASP A 112 -4.81 -6.47 13.64
N THR A 113 -5.77 -5.57 13.85
CA THR A 113 -5.94 -4.78 15.09
C THR A 113 -7.17 -5.20 15.89
N ASP A 114 -7.76 -6.36 15.58
CA ASP A 114 -8.94 -6.95 16.24
C ASP A 114 -10.20 -6.05 16.24
N ARG A 115 -10.29 -5.08 15.33
CA ARG A 115 -11.43 -4.17 15.12
C ARG A 115 -12.43 -4.75 14.11
N PHE A 116 -13.00 -5.90 14.42
CA PHE A 116 -13.77 -6.68 13.42
C PHE A 116 -15.05 -6.01 12.92
N GLU A 117 -15.74 -5.22 13.73
CA GLU A 117 -16.92 -4.46 13.31
C GLU A 117 -16.57 -3.41 12.26
N ASP A 118 -15.45 -2.70 12.45
CA ASP A 118 -14.95 -1.73 11.48
C ASP A 118 -14.48 -2.43 10.20
N ALA A 119 -13.84 -3.60 10.32
CA ALA A 119 -13.44 -4.42 9.18
C ALA A 119 -14.65 -4.83 8.33
N LEU A 120 -15.73 -5.31 8.98
CA LEU A 120 -16.98 -5.66 8.31
C LEU A 120 -17.59 -4.46 7.57
N LYS A 121 -17.59 -3.28 8.21
CA LYS A 121 -18.12 -2.07 7.59
C LYS A 121 -17.38 -1.73 6.30
N GLU A 122 -16.05 -1.69 6.32
CA GLU A 122 -15.26 -1.31 5.15
C GLU A 122 -15.33 -2.35 4.03
N ILE A 123 -15.31 -3.65 4.36
CA ILE A 123 -15.38 -4.70 3.34
C ILE A 123 -16.74 -4.75 2.64
N TYR A 124 -17.84 -4.47 3.36
CA TYR A 124 -19.16 -4.38 2.74
C TYR A 124 -19.28 -3.19 1.79
N ILE A 125 -18.68 -2.05 2.13
CA ILE A 125 -18.64 -0.91 1.21
C ILE A 125 -17.82 -1.27 -0.03
N ALA A 126 -16.66 -1.91 0.13
CA ALA A 126 -15.82 -2.35 -0.99
C ALA A 126 -16.57 -3.29 -1.95
N LEU A 127 -17.29 -4.28 -1.40
CA LEU A 127 -18.11 -5.25 -2.15
C LEU A 127 -19.35 -4.63 -2.80
N THR A 128 -19.89 -3.54 -2.24
CA THR A 128 -21.00 -2.81 -2.88
C THR A 128 -20.55 -2.08 -4.14
N ILE A 129 -19.31 -1.61 -4.17
CA ILE A 129 -18.73 -0.89 -5.31
C ILE A 129 -18.25 -1.89 -6.38
N LYS A 130 -17.53 -2.94 -5.97
CA LYS A 130 -16.93 -3.92 -6.88
C LYS A 130 -16.92 -5.30 -6.23
N THR A 131 -17.55 -6.27 -6.87
CA THR A 131 -17.39 -7.68 -6.50
C THR A 131 -16.04 -8.19 -6.98
N ASP A 132 -15.21 -8.70 -6.06
CA ASP A 132 -13.87 -9.21 -6.34
C ASP A 132 -13.60 -10.43 -5.43
N PRO A 133 -13.02 -11.52 -5.95
CA PRO A 133 -12.71 -12.69 -5.12
C PRO A 133 -11.77 -12.35 -3.95
N ASN A 134 -10.83 -11.40 -4.10
CA ASN A 134 -9.95 -10.98 -2.99
C ASN A 134 -10.74 -10.32 -1.84
N TYR A 135 -11.84 -9.62 -2.17
CA TYR A 135 -12.66 -8.97 -1.15
C TYR A 135 -13.56 -9.98 -0.45
N LEU A 136 -14.02 -11.00 -1.16
CA LEU A 136 -14.74 -12.13 -0.56
C LEU A 136 -13.81 -12.97 0.33
N ASP A 137 -12.56 -13.22 -0.07
CA ASP A 137 -11.55 -13.83 0.80
C ASP A 137 -11.32 -13.01 2.08
N THR A 138 -11.22 -11.68 1.95
CA THR A 138 -11.09 -10.78 3.10
C THR A 138 -12.32 -10.88 4.03
N LEU A 139 -13.54 -10.87 3.47
CA LEU A 139 -14.77 -11.07 4.24
C LEU A 139 -14.81 -12.43 4.95
N ALA A 140 -14.35 -13.49 4.28
CA ALA A 140 -14.25 -14.82 4.88
C ALA A 140 -13.24 -14.86 6.02
N ASN A 141 -12.09 -14.19 5.88
CA ASN A 141 -11.11 -14.04 6.97
C ASN A 141 -11.73 -13.33 8.19
N ILE A 142 -12.52 -12.27 7.97
CA ILE A 142 -13.24 -11.59 9.05
C ILE A 142 -14.20 -12.55 9.73
N TYR A 143 -15.03 -13.27 8.97
CA TYR A 143 -15.96 -14.26 9.53
C TYR A 143 -15.26 -15.36 10.32
N TYR A 144 -14.14 -15.86 9.82
CA TYR A 144 -13.34 -16.86 10.52
C TYR A 144 -12.82 -16.33 11.86
N LYS A 145 -12.30 -15.10 11.89
CA LYS A 145 -11.75 -14.46 13.10
C LYS A 145 -12.81 -14.25 14.19
N ILE A 146 -14.04 -13.90 13.81
CA ILE A 146 -15.15 -13.75 14.76
C ILE A 146 -15.89 -15.06 15.06
N GLY A 147 -15.37 -16.20 14.61
CA GLY A 147 -15.92 -17.53 14.91
C GLY A 147 -17.16 -17.93 14.09
N LYS A 148 -17.54 -17.15 13.07
CA LYS A 148 -18.67 -17.47 12.17
C LYS A 148 -18.20 -18.39 11.03
N TYR A 149 -17.81 -19.61 11.39
CA TYR A 149 -17.18 -20.56 10.46
C TYR A 149 -18.09 -20.97 9.29
N ASP A 150 -19.39 -21.19 9.50
CA ASP A 150 -20.33 -21.48 8.40
C ASP A 150 -20.40 -20.32 7.40
N SER A 151 -20.40 -19.07 7.88
CA SER A 151 -20.37 -17.89 7.01
C SER A 151 -19.05 -17.79 6.24
N ALA A 152 -17.92 -18.04 6.91
CA ALA A 152 -16.60 -18.06 6.25
C ALA A 152 -16.55 -19.10 5.13
N ILE A 153 -17.00 -20.34 5.41
CA ILE A 153 -17.06 -21.42 4.41
C ILE A 153 -17.92 -21.03 3.22
N LYS A 154 -19.12 -20.51 3.45
CA LYS A 154 -20.01 -20.08 2.36
C LYS A 154 -19.38 -18.97 1.53
N THR A 155 -18.82 -17.94 2.17
CA THR A 155 -18.18 -16.83 1.48
C THR A 155 -16.96 -17.28 0.67
N LEU A 156 -16.17 -18.25 1.16
CA LEU A 156 -15.07 -18.84 0.39
C LEU A 156 -15.56 -19.60 -0.84
N GLN A 157 -16.66 -20.35 -0.71
CA GLN A 157 -17.27 -21.03 -1.86
C GLN A 157 -17.78 -20.03 -2.91
N ASP A 158 -18.38 -18.93 -2.46
CA ASP A 158 -18.80 -17.83 -3.33
C ASP A 158 -17.59 -17.17 -4.02
N ALA A 159 -16.49 -16.95 -3.29
CA ALA A 159 -15.23 -16.42 -3.84
C ALA A 159 -14.66 -17.33 -4.94
N MET A 160 -14.46 -18.61 -4.61
CA MET A 160 -13.94 -19.63 -5.54
C MET A 160 -14.80 -19.80 -6.80
N SER A 161 -16.09 -19.47 -6.75
CA SER A 161 -16.98 -19.54 -7.93
C SER A 161 -16.68 -18.48 -8.98
N ILE A 162 -16.00 -17.39 -8.60
CA ILE A 162 -15.61 -16.28 -9.48
C ILE A 162 -14.09 -16.10 -9.57
N THR A 163 -13.30 -16.80 -8.74
CA THR A 163 -11.84 -16.83 -8.83
C THR A 163 -11.39 -17.51 -10.12
N SER A 164 -10.51 -16.85 -10.88
CA SER A 164 -9.91 -17.45 -12.08
C SER A 164 -9.11 -18.68 -11.70
N SER A 165 -9.24 -19.77 -12.46
CA SER A 165 -8.43 -20.98 -12.26
C SER A 165 -6.92 -20.74 -12.43
N SER A 166 -6.52 -19.62 -13.04
CA SER A 166 -5.12 -19.21 -13.18
C SER A 166 -4.57 -18.51 -11.94
N ASP A 167 -5.42 -18.04 -11.01
CA ASP A 167 -4.98 -17.37 -9.78
C ASP A 167 -4.70 -18.42 -8.69
N THR A 168 -3.61 -19.15 -8.88
CA THR A 168 -3.22 -20.27 -8.02
C THR A 168 -2.89 -19.81 -6.60
N ASN A 169 -2.40 -18.59 -6.42
CA ASN A 169 -2.09 -18.02 -5.10
C ASN A 169 -3.36 -17.71 -4.31
N LEU A 170 -4.36 -17.11 -4.95
CA LEU A 170 -5.63 -16.83 -4.28
C LEU A 170 -6.35 -18.14 -3.94
N LEU A 171 -6.44 -19.08 -4.88
CA LEU A 171 -7.04 -20.39 -4.65
C LEU A 171 -6.33 -21.16 -3.53
N TYR A 172 -5.00 -21.11 -3.48
CA TYR A 172 -4.23 -21.69 -2.37
C TYR A 172 -4.68 -21.13 -1.02
N ASN A 173 -4.75 -19.80 -0.89
CA ASN A 173 -5.13 -19.13 0.35
C ASN A 173 -6.58 -19.43 0.75
N GLU A 174 -7.51 -19.40 -0.21
CA GLU A 174 -8.92 -19.70 0.01
C GLU A 174 -9.12 -21.14 0.49
N TYR A 175 -8.49 -22.13 -0.15
CA TYR A 175 -8.57 -23.54 0.27
C TYR A 175 -7.90 -23.79 1.62
N ARG A 176 -6.80 -23.10 1.92
CA ARG A 176 -6.15 -23.16 3.23
C ARG A 176 -7.09 -22.66 4.33
N LEU A 177 -7.72 -21.49 4.14
CA LEU A 177 -8.68 -20.95 5.10
C LEU A 177 -9.94 -21.82 5.22
N LEU A 178 -10.40 -22.40 4.11
CA LEU A 178 -11.51 -23.35 4.11
C LEU A 178 -11.20 -24.59 4.97
N GLY A 179 -9.98 -25.12 4.84
CA GLY A 179 -9.49 -26.22 5.66
C GLY A 179 -9.45 -25.87 7.15
N ASP A 180 -8.97 -24.68 7.49
CA ASP A 180 -8.92 -24.19 8.87
C ASP A 180 -10.33 -23.99 9.45
N ALA A 181 -11.27 -23.45 8.66
CA ALA A 181 -12.66 -23.28 9.07
C ALA A 181 -13.36 -24.63 9.32
N TYR A 182 -13.15 -25.62 8.44
CA TYR A 182 -13.69 -26.98 8.64
C TYR A 182 -13.12 -27.65 9.89
N GLU A 183 -11.82 -27.46 10.17
CA GLU A 183 -11.19 -28.00 11.37
C GLU A 183 -11.80 -27.40 12.64
N LYS A 184 -12.01 -26.07 12.67
CA LYS A 184 -12.69 -25.40 13.80
C LYS A 184 -14.11 -25.91 14.06
N MET A 185 -14.77 -26.43 13.02
CA MET A 185 -16.10 -27.05 13.13
C MET A 185 -16.06 -28.56 13.44
N GLY A 186 -14.88 -29.17 13.58
CA GLY A 186 -14.74 -30.62 13.76
C GLY A 186 -15.02 -31.44 12.50
N ARG A 187 -15.11 -30.81 11.31
CA ARG A 187 -15.31 -31.48 10.02
C ARG A 187 -13.96 -31.94 9.45
N ILE A 188 -13.36 -32.93 10.11
CA ILE A 188 -11.96 -33.36 9.86
C ILE A 188 -11.73 -33.83 8.42
N THR A 189 -12.63 -34.64 7.85
CA THR A 189 -12.49 -35.12 6.46
C THR A 189 -12.47 -33.97 5.46
N ALA A 190 -13.45 -33.06 5.57
CA ALA A 190 -13.54 -31.90 4.68
C ALA A 190 -12.33 -30.95 4.84
N SER A 191 -11.80 -30.82 6.07
CA SER A 191 -10.57 -30.06 6.32
C SER A 191 -9.37 -30.66 5.58
N LYS A 192 -9.20 -31.99 5.65
CA LYS A 192 -8.12 -32.70 4.95
C LYS A 192 -8.23 -32.52 3.44
N GLU A 193 -9.41 -32.70 2.88
CA GLU A 193 -9.67 -32.51 1.44
C GLU A 193 -9.37 -31.08 0.98
N ALA A 194 -9.80 -30.07 1.76
CA ALA A 194 -9.50 -28.67 1.45
C ALA A 194 -7.99 -28.37 1.49
N ARG A 195 -7.26 -28.92 2.48
CA ARG A 195 -5.80 -28.79 2.57
C ARG A 195 -5.07 -29.49 1.44
N GLU A 196 -5.53 -30.67 1.01
CA GLU A 196 -4.98 -31.38 -0.15
C GLU A 196 -5.12 -30.54 -1.42
N LYS A 197 -6.31 -29.95 -1.65
CA LYS A 197 -6.53 -29.01 -2.76
C LYS A 197 -5.64 -27.78 -2.69
N ALA A 198 -5.47 -27.17 -1.52
CA ALA A 198 -4.53 -26.06 -1.35
C ALA A 198 -3.13 -26.46 -1.86
N GLU A 199 -2.61 -27.61 -1.43
CA GLU A 199 -1.29 -28.09 -1.84
C GLU A 199 -1.16 -28.38 -3.34
N GLU A 200 -2.24 -28.70 -4.04
CA GLU A 200 -2.26 -28.80 -5.50
C GLU A 200 -1.97 -27.43 -6.15
N TYR A 201 -2.65 -26.38 -5.69
CA TYR A 201 -2.43 -25.01 -6.18
C TYR A 201 -1.06 -24.46 -5.80
N ARG A 202 -0.50 -24.84 -4.64
CA ARG A 202 0.87 -24.45 -4.24
C ARG A 202 1.94 -24.97 -5.22
N LYS A 203 1.77 -26.20 -5.71
CA LYS A 203 2.73 -26.84 -6.62
C LYS A 203 2.69 -26.27 -8.04
N GLY A 204 1.57 -25.67 -8.45
CA GLY A 204 1.44 -24.97 -9.73
C GLY A 204 2.12 -23.60 -9.80
N VAL A 205 2.78 -23.16 -8.72
CA VAL A 205 3.49 -21.86 -8.61
C VAL A 205 4.99 -22.00 -8.97
N GLN A 206 5.48 -23.22 -9.25
CA GLN A 206 6.87 -23.47 -9.67
C GLN A 206 7.07 -23.41 -11.18
#